data_AF-A0A7C3R762-F1
#
_entry.id   AF-A0A7C3R762-F1
#
_cell.length_a   1.000
_cell.length_b   1.000
_cell.length_c   1.000
_cell.angle_alpha   90.00
_cell.angle_beta   90.00
_cell.angle_gamma   90.00
#
_symmetry.space_group_name_H-M   'P 1'
#
loop_
_entity.id
_entity.type
_entity.pdbx_description
1 polymer ?
#
loop_
_entity_poly.entity_id
_entity_poly.type
_entity_poly.pdbx_seq_one_letter_code
_entity_poly.pdbx_strand_id
1 'polypeptide(L)' 'MKEIIQILQIIVSILLIVFILLQPTRRYSGPYFKRRGIEKILFYLAIFFAFCFVILAILNLVVHEF' A
#
# COMPACT_ATOMS: atom_id res chain seq x y z
N MET A 1 4.56 -12.54 21.15
CA MET A 1 3.67 -12.51 19.96
C MET A 1 3.43 -11.09 19.46
N LYS A 2 3.21 -10.10 20.34
CA LYS A 2 3.02 -8.67 19.96
C LYS A 2 4.17 -8.10 19.12
N GLU A 3 5.42 -8.38 19.47
CA GLU A 3 6.60 -7.89 18.72
C GLU A 3 6.67 -8.42 17.28
N ILE A 4 6.24 -9.67 17.04
CA ILE A 4 6.24 -10.26 15.70
C ILE A 4 5.23 -9.53 14.79
N ILE A 5 4.06 -9.19 15.33
CA ILE A 5 3.03 -8.43 14.59
C ILE A 5 3.52 -7.02 14.29
N GLN A 6 4.21 -6.39 15.25
CA GLN A 6 4.75 -5.04 15.09
C GLN A 6 5.87 -4.99 14.05
N ILE A 7 6.79 -5.98 14.06
CA ILE A 7 7.84 -6.13 13.04
C ILE A 7 7.23 -6.37 11.66
N LEU A 8 6.24 -7.26 11.56
CA LEU A 8 5.55 -7.55 10.30
C LEU A 8 4.85 -6.29 9.74
N GLN A 9 4.22 -5.50 10.60
CA GLN A 9 3.55 -4.26 10.20
C GLN A 9 4.55 -3.22 9.69
N ILE A 10 5.71 -3.07 10.33
CA ILE A 10 6.78 -2.17 9.85
C ILE A 10 7.24 -2.61 8.45
N ILE A 11 7.47 -3.91 8.24
CA ILE A 11 7.89 -4.45 6.94
C ILE A 11 6.83 -4.19 5.86
N VAL A 12 5.55 -4.43 6.16
CA VAL A 12 4.44 -4.17 5.21
C VAL A 12 4.30 -2.68 4.92
N SER A 13 4.53 -1.81 5.91
CA SER A 13 4.50 -0.35 5.72
C SER A 13 5.61 0.12 4.77
N ILE A 14 6.83 -0.37 4.96
CA ILE A 14 7.97 -0.03 4.10
C ILE A 14 7.71 -0.52 2.67
N LEU A 15 7.24 -1.76 2.50
CA LEU A 15 6.84 -2.30 1.20
C LEU A 15 5.77 -1.41 0.55
N LEU A 16 4.76 -1.00 1.31
CA LEU A 16 3.69 -0.14 0.82
C LEU A 16 4.23 1.21 0.33
N ILE A 17 5.12 1.84 1.09
CA ILE A 17 5.75 3.10 0.72
C ILE A 17 6.54 2.93 -0.58
N VAL A 18 7.32 1.86 -0.73
CA VAL A 18 8.05 1.55 -1.97
C VAL A 18 7.10 1.38 -3.15
N PHE A 19 5.99 0.65 -2.97
CA PHE A 19 4.97 0.47 -4.01
C PHE A 19 4.31 1.79 -4.42
N ILE A 20 4.06 2.69 -3.47
CA ILE A 20 3.50 4.03 -3.74
C ILE A 20 4.53 4.88 -4.49
N LEU A 21 5.80 4.86 -4.09
CA LEU A 21 6.87 5.62 -4.77
C LEU A 21 7.15 5.11 -6.19
N LEU A 22 6.99 3.81 -6.43
CA LEU A 22 7.13 3.21 -7.75
C LEU A 22 5.96 3.58 -8.68
N GLN A 23 4.83 4.07 -8.14
CA GLN A 23 3.76 4.57 -9.00
C GLN A 23 4.24 5.80 -9.78
N PRO A 24 4.22 5.77 -11.11
CA PRO A 24 4.66 6.91 -11.89
C PRO A 24 3.72 8.09 -11.64
N THR A 25 4.32 9.24 -11.33
CA THR A 25 3.58 10.50 -11.16
C THR A 25 2.93 10.88 -12.48
N ARG A 26 1.59 10.97 -12.47
CA ARG A 26 0.82 11.36 -13.64
C ARG A 26 1.02 12.85 -13.90
N ARG A 27 1.77 13.18 -14.95
CA ARG A 27 1.57 14.47 -15.62
C ARG A 27 0.30 14.35 -16.45
N TYR A 28 -0.75 15.03 -16.01
CA TYR A 28 -1.99 15.14 -16.77
C TYR A 28 -1.68 15.83 -18.12
N SER A 29 -1.72 15.08 -19.22
CA SER A 29 -1.40 15.61 -20.55
C SER A 29 -2.61 15.67 -21.50
N GLY A 30 -3.83 15.67 -20.96
CA GLY A 30 -5.06 15.93 -21.73
C GLY A 30 -6.15 14.85 -21.59
N PRO A 31 -7.33 15.08 -22.23
CA PRO A 31 -8.54 14.27 -22.04
C PRO A 31 -8.47 12.84 -22.61
N TYR A 32 -7.47 12.53 -23.44
CA TYR A 32 -7.29 11.20 -24.04
C TYR A 32 -6.20 10.34 -23.37
N PHE A 33 -5.65 10.79 -22.24
CA PHE A 33 -4.58 10.07 -21.54
C PHE A 33 -5.16 8.85 -20.77
N LYS A 34 -5.13 7.68 -21.42
CA LYS A 34 -5.63 6.42 -20.85
C LYS A 34 -4.49 5.68 -20.13
N ARG A 35 -4.78 5.13 -18.93
CA ARG A 35 -3.84 4.29 -18.16
C ARG A 35 -3.38 3.11 -19.02
N ARG A 36 -2.08 2.94 -19.27
CA ARG A 36 -1.54 1.83 -20.07
C ARG A 36 -0.94 0.74 -19.18
N GLY A 37 -1.40 -0.50 -19.39
CA GLY A 37 -0.82 -1.76 -18.90
C GLY A 37 -0.31 -1.74 -17.45
N ILE A 38 1.01 -1.61 -17.32
CA ILE A 38 1.78 -1.77 -16.08
C ILE A 38 1.37 -0.73 -15.03
N GLU A 39 1.06 0.50 -15.45
CA GLU A 39 0.63 1.58 -14.55
C GLU A 39 -0.68 1.25 -13.85
N LYS A 40 -1.61 0.61 -14.58
CA LYS A 40 -2.91 0.23 -14.04
C LYS A 40 -2.74 -0.90 -13.02
N ILE A 41 -1.91 -1.89 -13.33
CA ILE A 41 -1.63 -3.03 -12.47
C ILE A 41 -0.97 -2.57 -11.17
N LEU A 42 0.10 -1.78 -11.23
CA LEU A 42 0.78 -1.23 -10.04
C LEU A 42 -0.17 -0.40 -9.17
N PHE A 43 -1.09 0.35 -9.79
CA PHE A 43 -2.08 1.12 -9.05
C PHE A 43 -3.08 0.25 -8.28
N TYR A 44 -3.63 -0.78 -8.94
CA TYR A 44 -4.52 -1.73 -8.25
C TYR A 44 -3.79 -2.53 -7.17
N LEU A 45 -2.54 -2.93 -7.43
CA LEU A 45 -1.73 -3.68 -6.47
C LEU A 45 -1.46 -2.84 -5.22
N ALA A 46 -1.07 -1.58 -5.39
CA ALA A 46 -0.81 -0.68 -4.27
C ALA A 46 -2.08 -0.39 -3.45
N ILE A 47 -3.24 -0.23 -4.09
CA ILE A 47 -4.52 -0.09 -3.38
C ILE A 47 -4.83 -1.36 -2.57
N PHE A 48 -4.63 -2.54 -3.17
CA PHE A 48 -4.83 -3.81 -2.48
C PHE A 48 -3.89 -3.96 -1.27
N PHE A 49 -2.60 -3.66 -1.44
CA PHE A 49 -1.64 -3.66 -0.34
C PHE A 49 -1.96 -2.61 0.73
N ALA A 50 -2.43 -1.43 0.33
CA ALA A 50 -2.81 -0.37 1.28
C ALA A 50 -4.00 -0.80 2.13
N PHE A 51 -5.00 -1.44 1.51
CA PHE A 51 -6.16 -1.96 2.22
C PHE A 51 -5.76 -3.07 3.20
N CYS A 52 -4.93 -4.03 2.78
CA CYS A 52 -4.36 -5.03 3.67
C CYS A 52 -3.56 -4.40 4.82
N PHE A 53 -2.75 -3.39 4.54
CA PHE A 53 -1.96 -2.69 5.55
C PHE A 53 -2.86 -2.01 6.60
N VAL A 54 -3.94 -1.35 6.18
CA VAL A 54 -4.89 -0.71 7.10
C VAL A 54 -5.57 -1.75 7.99
N ILE A 55 -6.02 -2.88 7.43
CA ILE A 55 -6.64 -3.95 8.23
C ILE A 55 -5.65 -4.52 9.25
N LEU A 56 -4.42 -4.82 8.82
CA LEU A 56 -3.35 -5.29 9.69
C LEU A 56 -3.01 -4.26 10.78
N ALA A 57 -3.01 -2.97 10.46
CA ALA A 57 -2.75 -1.90 11.40
C ALA A 57 -3.85 -1.78 12.46
N ILE A 58 -5.13 -1.89 12.07
CA ILE A 58 -6.26 -1.90 13.00
C ILE A 58 -6.21 -3.14 13.90
N LEU A 59 -5.94 -4.32 13.34
CA LEU A 59 -5.78 -5.55 14.11
C LEU A 59 -4.61 -5.46 15.10
N ASN A 60 -3.48 -4.88 14.68
CA ASN A 60 -2.35 -4.64 15.59
C ASN A 60 -2.75 -3.71 16.73
N LEU A 61 -3.44 -2.61 16.43
CA LEU A 61 -3.89 -1.65 17.44
C LEU A 61 -4.82 -2.31 18.47
N VAL A 62 -5.81 -3.08 18.02
CA VAL A 62 -6.73 -3.81 18.90
C VAL A 62 -5.98 -4.86 19.73
N VAL A 63 -5.07 -5.65 19.14
CA VAL A 63 -4.26 -6.64 19.88
C VAL A 63 -3.21 -5.98 20.79
N HIS A 64 -2.83 -4.74 20.51
CA HIS A 64 -1.92 -3.97 21.35
C HIS A 64 -2.63 -3.34 22.54
N GLU A 65 -3.82 -2.75 22.35
CA GLU A 65 -4.65 -2.14 23.40
C GLU A 65 -5.33 -3.15 24.33
N PHE A 66 -5.62 -4.37 23.86
CA PHE A 66 -6.09 -5.49 24.70
C PHE A 66 -4.94 -6.38 25.20
#